data_AF-A0A836VDS5-F1
#
_entry.id   AF-A0A836VDS5-F1
#
_cell.length_a   1.000
_cell.length_b   1.000
_cell.length_c   1.000
_cell.angle_alpha   90.00
_cell.angle_beta   90.00
_cell.angle_gamma   90.00
#
_symmetry.space_group_name_H-M   'P 1'
#
loop_
_entity.id
_entity.type
_entity.pdbx_description
1 polymer ?
#
loop_
_entity_poly.entity_id
_entity_poly.type
_entity_poly.pdbx_seq_one_letter_code
_entity_poly.pdbx_strand_id
1 'polypeptide(L)'
;MTRAKPLDTRRVMASPVALRIVATNADTAEREIISDIDTEDDLLAALTASVTLPVIAGSPRAFKGRRYVDAMLSETVPVPTAEDDGCTHILALATRPRDFVPPKPSWFERAFIAPRLRKESPALASRYNERWQRDEDLFAHLYRHRSPSGRAEVLLVLADGPPVGKFERDRRQLVAGASRGMAAALAELAPGRYVVRETLAAFGPDGHRVVVRD
;
A
#
# COMPACT_ATOMS: atom_id res chain seq x y z
N MET A 1 -16.29 5.91 23.80
CA MET A 1 -15.43 6.27 22.65
C MET A 1 -14.61 5.07 22.24
N THR A 2 -15.04 4.33 21.23
CA THR A 2 -14.24 3.23 20.67
C THR A 2 -13.10 3.84 19.85
N ARG A 3 -11.85 3.62 20.27
CA ARG A 3 -10.62 4.13 19.63
C ARG A 3 -10.23 3.38 18.34
N ALA A 4 -11.12 2.55 17.79
CA ALA A 4 -10.85 1.72 16.63
C ALA A 4 -12.02 1.77 15.65
N LYS A 5 -11.71 1.92 14.36
CA LYS A 5 -12.62 1.62 13.25
C LYS A 5 -12.16 0.28 12.67
N PRO A 6 -12.68 -0.86 13.14
CA PRO A 6 -12.25 -2.16 12.66
C PRO A 6 -12.57 -2.31 11.17
N LEU A 7 -11.71 -3.06 10.46
CA LEU A 7 -12.00 -3.50 9.10
C LEU A 7 -13.20 -4.45 9.13
N ASP A 8 -14.18 -4.24 8.26
CA ASP A 8 -15.27 -5.19 8.06
C ASP A 8 -14.78 -6.34 7.17
N THR A 9 -14.12 -7.30 7.81
CA THR A 9 -13.51 -8.50 7.22
C THR A 9 -14.50 -9.33 6.43
N ARG A 10 -15.73 -9.49 6.93
CA ARG A 10 -16.81 -10.21 6.23
C ARG A 10 -17.17 -9.56 4.91
N ARG A 11 -17.32 -8.23 4.90
CA ARG A 11 -17.59 -7.50 3.65
C ARG A 11 -16.45 -7.58 2.65
N VAL A 12 -15.20 -7.60 3.11
CA VAL A 12 -14.04 -7.80 2.24
C VAL A 12 -14.06 -9.19 1.62
N MET A 13 -14.29 -10.23 2.41
CA MET A 13 -14.32 -11.62 1.93
C MET A 13 -15.52 -11.93 1.04
N ALA A 14 -16.67 -11.29 1.28
CA ALA A 14 -17.88 -11.44 0.46
C ALA A 14 -17.86 -10.58 -0.83
N SER A 15 -16.83 -9.77 -1.04
CA SER A 15 -16.72 -8.90 -2.22
C SER A 15 -16.57 -9.73 -3.50
N PRO A 16 -17.29 -9.40 -4.59
CA PRO A 16 -17.05 -10.01 -5.90
C PRO A 16 -15.74 -9.55 -6.54
N VAL A 17 -15.14 -8.46 -6.03
CA VAL A 17 -13.82 -7.98 -6.45
C VAL A 17 -12.76 -8.80 -5.74
N ALA A 18 -11.98 -9.58 -6.49
CA ALA A 18 -10.90 -10.39 -5.96
C ALA A 18 -9.83 -9.52 -5.27
N LEU A 19 -9.49 -9.87 -4.03
CA LEU A 19 -8.40 -9.23 -3.30
C LEU A 19 -7.10 -10.02 -3.51
N ARG A 20 -6.08 -9.35 -4.03
CA ARG A 20 -4.72 -9.90 -4.15
C ARG A 20 -3.81 -9.13 -3.19
N ILE A 21 -3.29 -9.81 -2.17
CA ILE A 21 -2.41 -9.19 -1.17
C ILE A 21 -0.97 -9.49 -1.56
N VAL A 22 -0.23 -8.47 -2.00
CA VAL A 22 1.20 -8.63 -2.29
C VAL A 22 1.98 -8.57 -0.98
N ALA A 23 2.96 -9.45 -0.82
CA ALA A 23 3.94 -9.42 0.26
C ALA A 23 5.31 -9.83 -0.27
N THR A 24 6.37 -9.58 0.50
CA THR A 24 7.71 -10.10 0.19
C THR A 24 7.96 -11.38 0.97
N ASN A 25 8.29 -12.48 0.29
CA ASN A 25 8.72 -13.71 0.95
C ASN A 25 10.07 -13.45 1.65
N ALA A 26 10.15 -13.73 2.94
CA ALA A 26 11.31 -13.39 3.76
C ALA A 26 12.53 -14.27 3.44
N ASP A 27 12.32 -15.48 2.93
CA ASP A 27 13.37 -16.43 2.59
C ASP A 27 13.98 -16.14 1.20
N THR A 28 13.13 -15.86 0.21
CA THR A 28 13.56 -15.63 -1.18
C THR A 28 13.78 -14.15 -1.51
N ALA A 29 13.22 -13.23 -0.72
CA ALA A 29 13.16 -11.79 -1.01
C ALA A 29 12.45 -11.43 -2.32
N GLU A 30 11.59 -12.33 -2.82
CA GLU A 30 10.75 -12.11 -4.01
C GLU A 30 9.32 -11.70 -3.62
N ARG A 31 8.62 -11.08 -4.58
CA ARG A 31 7.19 -10.81 -4.44
C ARG A 31 6.41 -12.11 -4.43
N GLU A 32 5.38 -12.19 -3.60
CA GLU A 32 4.38 -13.24 -3.63
C GLU A 32 2.98 -12.66 -3.43
N ILE A 33 2.00 -13.34 -4.02
CA ILE A 33 0.58 -13.01 -3.87
C ILE A 33 -0.02 -13.95 -2.84
N ILE A 34 -0.50 -13.40 -1.73
CA ILE A 34 -1.32 -14.09 -0.75
C ILE A 34 -2.78 -13.93 -1.20
N SER A 35 -3.44 -15.05 -1.49
CA SER A 35 -4.82 -15.09 -2.01
C SER A 35 -5.68 -16.23 -1.45
N ASP A 36 -5.05 -17.16 -0.76
CA ASP A 36 -5.65 -18.27 -0.04
C ASP A 36 -6.20 -17.80 1.32
N ILE A 37 -7.25 -16.98 1.26
CA ILE A 37 -7.93 -16.41 2.43
C ILE A 37 -9.21 -17.19 2.69
N ASP A 38 -9.17 -18.11 3.66
CA ASP A 38 -10.31 -18.98 3.99
C ASP A 38 -11.15 -18.42 5.16
N THR A 39 -10.53 -17.65 6.05
CA THR A 39 -11.14 -17.12 7.26
C THR A 39 -10.89 -15.62 7.46
N GLU A 40 -11.66 -14.99 8.35
CA GLU A 40 -11.45 -13.58 8.73
C GLU A 40 -10.07 -13.37 9.39
N ASP A 41 -9.59 -14.37 10.14
CA ASP A 41 -8.27 -14.35 10.76
C ASP A 41 -7.17 -14.48 9.71
N ASP A 42 -7.35 -15.31 8.67
CA ASP A 42 -6.41 -15.39 7.55
C ASP A 42 -6.29 -14.03 6.84
N LEU A 43 -7.41 -13.35 6.62
CA LEU A 43 -7.41 -12.02 6.00
C LEU A 43 -6.58 -11.03 6.81
N LEU A 44 -6.81 -10.96 8.13
CA LEU A 44 -6.06 -10.06 9.01
C LEU A 44 -4.59 -10.45 9.11
N ALA A 45 -4.28 -11.75 9.14
CA ALA A 45 -2.91 -12.25 9.16
C ALA A 45 -2.16 -11.92 7.86
N ALA A 46 -2.80 -12.10 6.70
CA ALA A 46 -2.24 -11.78 5.39
C ALA A 46 -2.01 -10.26 5.22
N LEU A 47 -2.98 -9.43 5.60
CA LEU A 47 -2.84 -7.97 5.59
C LEU A 47 -1.74 -7.50 6.56
N THR A 48 -1.60 -8.16 7.72
CA THR A 48 -0.53 -7.84 8.67
C THR A 48 0.84 -8.25 8.11
N ALA A 49 0.92 -9.41 7.47
CA ALA A 49 2.13 -9.91 6.83
C ALA A 49 2.64 -8.95 5.74
N SER A 50 1.75 -8.41 4.91
CA SER A 50 2.10 -7.50 3.80
C SER A 50 2.59 -6.12 4.23
N VAL A 51 2.48 -5.77 5.51
CA VAL A 51 2.93 -4.47 6.07
C VAL A 51 3.93 -4.63 7.22
N THR A 52 4.41 -5.86 7.48
CA THR A 52 5.35 -6.11 8.59
C THR A 52 6.79 -5.82 8.17
N LEU A 53 7.36 -4.74 8.68
CA LEU A 53 8.81 -4.50 8.62
C LEU A 53 9.50 -4.98 9.90
N PRO A 54 10.55 -5.85 9.83
CA PRO A 54 11.30 -6.37 10.97
C PRO A 54 11.74 -5.39 12.06
N VAL A 55 11.98 -4.14 11.67
CA VAL A 55 12.47 -3.08 12.57
C VAL A 55 11.34 -2.38 13.33
N ILE A 56 10.14 -2.35 12.75
CA ILE A 56 9.00 -1.58 13.26
C ILE A 56 7.97 -2.51 13.90
N ALA A 57 7.65 -3.61 13.22
CA ALA A 57 6.51 -4.48 13.54
C ALA A 57 6.90 -5.87 14.06
N GLY A 58 8.21 -6.11 14.28
CA GLY A 58 8.74 -7.39 14.75
C GLY A 58 9.08 -8.35 13.60
N SER A 59 9.54 -9.57 13.94
CA SER A 59 10.02 -10.58 12.98
C SER A 59 9.04 -10.87 11.83
N PRO A 60 9.52 -11.42 10.69
CA PRO A 60 8.66 -11.87 9.59
C PRO A 60 7.44 -12.64 10.09
N ARG A 61 6.27 -12.35 9.52
CA ARG A 61 5.01 -13.01 9.90
C ARG A 61 4.88 -14.34 9.18
N ALA A 62 4.56 -15.38 9.95
CA ALA A 62 4.21 -16.67 9.38
C ALA A 62 2.77 -16.62 8.84
N PHE A 63 2.58 -17.12 7.63
CA PHE A 63 1.27 -17.36 7.03
C PHE A 63 1.36 -18.65 6.22
N LYS A 64 0.54 -19.64 6.58
CA LYS A 64 0.44 -20.96 5.92
C LYS A 64 1.81 -21.60 5.55
N GLY A 65 2.71 -21.63 6.53
CA GLY A 65 4.03 -22.28 6.40
C GLY A 65 5.12 -21.44 5.71
N ARG A 66 4.79 -20.23 5.25
CA ARG A 66 5.74 -19.27 4.67
C ARG A 66 5.93 -18.06 5.59
N ARG A 67 7.04 -17.34 5.43
CA ARG A 67 7.36 -16.14 6.19
C ARG A 67 7.33 -14.92 5.29
N TYR A 68 6.70 -13.85 5.75
CA TYR A 68 6.47 -12.65 4.97
C TYR A 68 6.87 -11.39 5.70
N VAL A 69 7.27 -10.40 4.91
CA VAL A 69 7.53 -9.02 5.32
C VAL A 69 6.86 -8.07 4.33
N ASP A 70 6.91 -6.78 4.67
CA ASP A 70 6.28 -5.70 3.92
C ASP A 70 6.58 -5.76 2.41
N ALA A 71 5.51 -5.67 1.61
CA ALA A 71 5.57 -5.71 0.15
C ALA A 71 6.50 -4.65 -0.43
N MET A 72 6.72 -3.52 0.25
CA MET A 72 7.60 -2.44 -0.20
C MET A 72 9.04 -2.90 -0.46
N LEU A 73 9.45 -4.07 0.06
CA LEU A 73 10.77 -4.64 -0.22
C LEU A 73 10.82 -5.32 -1.60
N SER A 74 9.72 -5.87 -2.10
CA SER A 74 9.66 -6.48 -3.43
C SER A 74 9.00 -5.56 -4.47
N GLU A 75 7.92 -4.88 -4.11
CA GLU A 75 7.07 -4.11 -5.00
C GLU A 75 6.27 -3.04 -4.23
N THR A 76 6.55 -1.75 -4.50
CA THR A 76 5.95 -0.63 -3.74
C THR A 76 4.56 -0.23 -4.23
N VAL A 77 4.30 -0.39 -5.53
CA VAL A 77 2.99 -0.23 -6.14
C VAL A 77 2.76 -1.46 -7.02
N PRO A 78 1.70 -2.27 -6.79
CA PRO A 78 1.56 -3.61 -7.34
C PRO A 78 1.16 -3.65 -8.83
N VAL A 79 1.75 -2.78 -9.67
CA VAL A 79 1.50 -2.71 -11.12
C VAL A 79 2.12 -3.91 -11.83
N PRO A 80 3.41 -4.27 -11.63
CA PRO A 80 3.96 -5.53 -12.16
C PRO A 80 3.10 -6.76 -11.82
N THR A 81 2.65 -6.88 -10.57
CA THR A 81 1.78 -7.99 -10.15
C THR A 81 0.45 -7.99 -10.93
N ALA A 82 -0.23 -6.85 -11.05
CA ALA A 82 -1.47 -6.76 -11.82
C ALA A 82 -1.26 -7.06 -13.31
N GLU A 83 -0.12 -6.64 -13.88
CA GLU A 83 0.25 -6.93 -15.26
C GLU A 83 0.51 -8.44 -15.48
N ASP A 84 1.16 -9.12 -14.54
CA ASP A 84 1.36 -10.56 -14.58
C ASP A 84 0.07 -11.35 -14.41
N ASP A 85 -0.89 -10.82 -13.64
CA ASP A 85 -2.26 -11.33 -13.55
C ASP A 85 -3.09 -11.11 -14.82
N GLY A 86 -2.52 -10.48 -15.86
CA GLY A 86 -3.16 -10.28 -17.16
C GLY A 86 -4.07 -9.04 -17.23
N CYS A 87 -4.02 -8.13 -16.26
CA CYS A 87 -4.73 -6.87 -16.35
C CYS A 87 -4.19 -6.03 -17.51
N THR A 88 -5.07 -5.58 -18.40
CA THR A 88 -4.71 -4.71 -19.55
C THR A 88 -4.86 -3.22 -19.24
N HIS A 89 -5.63 -2.88 -18.20
CA HIS A 89 -5.87 -1.52 -17.74
C HIS A 89 -5.74 -1.51 -16.22
N ILE A 90 -4.87 -0.66 -15.69
CA ILE A 90 -4.52 -0.63 -14.28
C ILE A 90 -4.75 0.78 -13.73
N LEU A 91 -5.61 0.90 -12.73
CA LEU A 91 -5.75 2.12 -11.92
C LEU A 91 -4.79 2.03 -10.72
N ALA A 92 -3.70 2.77 -10.77
CA ALA A 92 -2.70 2.80 -9.70
C ALA A 92 -2.95 4.00 -8.77
N LEU A 93 -3.35 3.75 -7.53
CA LEU A 93 -3.54 4.79 -6.52
C LEU A 93 -2.27 4.94 -5.68
N ALA A 94 -1.53 6.03 -5.87
CA ALA A 94 -0.31 6.28 -5.11
C ALA A 94 -0.53 7.44 -4.12
N THR A 95 -0.12 7.23 -2.87
CA THR A 95 -0.17 8.25 -1.81
C THR A 95 1.00 9.24 -1.89
N ARG A 96 1.69 9.30 -3.03
CA ARG A 96 2.86 10.13 -3.29
C ARG A 96 2.43 11.40 -4.02
N PRO A 97 3.05 12.55 -3.73
CA PRO A 97 2.80 13.77 -4.50
C PRO A 97 3.35 13.66 -5.92
N ARG A 98 2.90 14.53 -6.82
CA ARG A 98 3.26 14.52 -8.25
C ARG A 98 4.75 14.70 -8.51
N ASP A 99 5.43 15.46 -7.65
CA ASP A 99 6.87 15.74 -7.68
C ASP A 99 7.68 14.76 -6.81
N PHE A 100 7.11 13.62 -6.45
CA PHE A 100 7.78 12.64 -5.61
C PHE A 100 9.01 12.05 -6.30
N VAL A 101 10.17 12.25 -5.66
CA VAL A 101 11.41 11.56 -5.99
C VAL A 101 11.63 10.46 -4.94
N PRO A 102 11.77 9.18 -5.34
CA PRO A 102 12.07 8.10 -4.42
C PRO A 102 13.33 8.40 -3.59
N PRO A 103 13.22 8.56 -2.25
CA PRO A 103 14.37 8.95 -1.47
C PRO A 103 15.32 7.75 -1.32
N LYS A 104 16.62 8.01 -1.48
CA LYS A 104 17.66 7.06 -1.09
C LYS A 104 17.55 6.81 0.42
N PRO A 105 17.74 5.56 0.89
CA PRO A 105 17.76 5.28 2.31
C PRO A 105 18.82 6.15 3.00
N SER A 106 18.40 6.90 4.02
CA SER A 106 19.29 7.73 4.82
C SER A 106 20.35 6.88 5.52
N TRP A 107 21.43 7.52 5.98
CA TRP A 107 22.48 6.80 6.71
C TRP A 107 21.93 6.11 7.98
N PHE A 108 21.00 6.78 8.69
CA PHE A 108 20.33 6.21 9.85
C PHE A 108 19.48 4.99 9.46
N GLU A 109 18.66 5.10 8.42
CA GLU A 109 17.87 3.96 7.92
C GLU A 109 18.78 2.80 7.50
N ARG A 110 19.90 3.07 6.83
CA ARG A 110 20.89 2.04 6.49
C ARG A 110 21.57 1.42 7.71
N ALA A 111 21.79 2.18 8.77
CA ALA A 111 22.44 1.71 9.99
C ALA A 111 21.51 0.87 10.89
N PHE A 112 20.19 1.13 10.86
CA PHE A 112 19.23 0.43 11.72
C PHE A 112 18.39 -0.61 10.97
N ILE A 113 17.94 -0.29 9.75
CA ILE A 113 17.01 -1.15 9.00
C ILE A 113 17.74 -2.27 8.28
N ALA A 114 18.80 -1.94 7.53
CA ALA A 114 19.50 -2.94 6.74
C ALA A 114 20.13 -4.07 7.58
N PRO A 115 20.74 -3.83 8.76
CA PRO A 115 21.28 -4.91 9.59
C PRO A 115 20.20 -5.82 10.16
N ARG A 116 19.03 -5.26 10.52
CA ARG A 116 17.92 -6.07 11.04
C ARG A 116 17.32 -6.94 9.95
N LEU A 117 17.19 -6.42 8.73
CA LEU A 117 16.78 -7.20 7.56
C LEU A 117 17.82 -8.27 7.21
N ARG A 118 19.12 -7.94 7.27
CA ARG A 118 20.20 -8.89 7.00
C ARG A 118 20.19 -10.09 7.94
N LYS A 119 19.78 -9.91 9.20
CA LYS A 119 19.59 -11.01 10.16
C LYS A 119 18.50 -11.99 9.72
N GLU A 120 17.49 -11.52 8.98
CA GLU A 120 16.41 -12.37 8.45
C GLU A 120 16.81 -12.98 7.10
N SER A 121 17.33 -12.16 6.18
CA SER A 121 17.87 -12.57 4.89
C SER A 121 18.77 -11.47 4.29
N PRO A 122 19.99 -11.79 3.82
CA PRO A 122 20.84 -10.84 3.11
C PRO A 122 20.15 -10.23 1.89
N ALA A 123 19.33 -11.01 1.18
CA ALA A 123 18.60 -10.55 0.00
C ALA A 123 17.59 -9.45 0.34
N LEU A 124 16.90 -9.53 1.49
CA LEU A 124 16.00 -8.47 1.96
C LEU A 124 16.73 -7.14 2.22
N ALA A 125 17.97 -7.19 2.74
CA ALA A 125 18.77 -6.00 2.94
C ALA A 125 19.18 -5.35 1.61
N SER A 126 19.55 -6.15 0.60
CA SER A 126 19.83 -5.66 -0.75
C SER A 126 18.59 -5.02 -1.38
N ARG A 127 17.45 -5.72 -1.32
CA ARG A 127 16.14 -5.21 -1.77
C ARG A 127 15.81 -3.85 -1.16
N TYR A 128 16.00 -3.68 0.16
CA TYR A 128 15.77 -2.40 0.82
C TYR A 128 16.68 -1.27 0.29
N ASN A 129 17.97 -1.57 0.11
CA ASN A 129 18.97 -0.58 -0.34
C ASN A 129 18.78 -0.14 -1.79
N GLU A 130 18.32 -1.06 -2.64
CA GLU A 130 18.07 -0.86 -4.08
C GLU A 130 16.64 -0.40 -4.37
N ARG A 131 15.76 -0.33 -3.35
CA ARG A 131 14.34 0.02 -3.53
C ARG A 131 14.15 1.31 -4.29
N TRP A 132 14.95 2.34 -3.99
CA TRP A 132 14.79 3.65 -4.63
C TRP A 132 15.01 3.60 -6.15
N GLN A 133 15.92 2.75 -6.65
CA GLN A 133 16.17 2.57 -8.09
C GLN A 133 15.00 1.87 -8.77
N ARG A 134 14.47 0.82 -8.13
CA ARG A 134 13.30 0.10 -8.64
C ARG A 134 12.05 0.97 -8.65
N ASP A 135 11.86 1.78 -7.62
CA ASP A 135 10.79 2.77 -7.58
C ASP A 135 10.97 3.81 -8.69
N GLU A 136 12.18 4.34 -8.89
CA GLU A 136 12.47 5.31 -9.94
C GLU A 136 12.15 4.74 -11.33
N ASP A 137 12.62 3.52 -11.61
CA ASP A 137 12.34 2.80 -12.86
C ASP A 137 10.83 2.56 -13.05
N LEU A 138 10.16 1.98 -12.05
CA LEU A 138 8.71 1.75 -12.08
C LEU A 138 7.95 3.04 -12.41
N PHE A 139 8.19 4.12 -11.66
CA PHE A 139 7.46 5.37 -11.86
C PHE A 139 7.78 6.02 -13.22
N ALA A 140 8.98 5.83 -13.79
CA ALA A 140 9.27 6.28 -15.15
C ALA A 140 8.33 5.65 -16.19
N HIS A 141 7.90 4.40 -16.00
CA HIS A 141 6.86 3.77 -16.81
C HIS A 141 5.47 4.32 -16.49
N LEU A 142 5.11 4.43 -15.21
CA LEU A 142 3.77 4.86 -14.80
C LEU A 142 3.45 6.30 -15.25
N TYR A 143 4.44 7.20 -15.25
CA TYR A 143 4.29 8.57 -15.77
C TYR A 143 4.05 8.63 -17.28
N ARG A 144 4.38 7.57 -18.01
CA ARG A 144 4.07 7.41 -19.45
C ARG A 144 2.77 6.64 -19.69
N HIS A 145 1.96 6.46 -18.64
CA HIS A 145 0.71 5.71 -18.67
C HIS A 145 0.86 4.24 -19.09
N ARG A 146 2.02 3.63 -18.81
CA ARG A 146 2.33 2.25 -19.21
C ARG A 146 2.85 1.45 -18.03
N SER A 147 2.58 0.15 -18.04
CA SER A 147 3.22 -0.80 -17.14
C SER A 147 4.68 -1.05 -17.55
N PRO A 148 5.51 -1.64 -16.66
CA PRO A 148 6.91 -1.92 -16.95
C PRO A 148 7.14 -2.77 -18.20
N SER A 149 6.35 -3.83 -18.42
CA SER A 149 6.49 -4.66 -19.63
C SER A 149 5.72 -4.12 -20.84
N GLY A 150 4.97 -3.02 -20.66
CA GLY A 150 4.19 -2.36 -21.72
C GLY A 150 2.94 -3.12 -22.17
N ARG A 151 2.53 -4.19 -21.46
CA ARG A 151 1.34 -4.99 -21.76
C ARG A 151 0.04 -4.38 -21.23
N ALA A 152 0.14 -3.36 -20.37
CA ALA A 152 -1.02 -2.69 -19.78
C ALA A 152 -0.90 -1.16 -19.85
N GLU A 153 -2.04 -0.51 -20.05
CA GLU A 153 -2.20 0.93 -19.86
C GLU A 153 -2.41 1.21 -18.35
N VAL A 154 -1.74 2.24 -17.84
CA VAL A 154 -1.80 2.61 -16.43
C VAL A 154 -2.32 4.02 -16.24
N LEU A 155 -3.40 4.16 -15.48
CA LEU A 155 -3.84 5.44 -14.94
C LEU A 155 -3.27 5.60 -13.53
N LEU A 156 -2.20 6.38 -13.41
CA LEU A 156 -1.58 6.71 -12.12
C LEU A 156 -2.28 7.93 -11.50
N VAL A 157 -2.94 7.71 -10.36
CA VAL A 157 -3.58 8.77 -9.57
C VAL A 157 -2.60 9.24 -8.49
N LEU A 158 -2.31 10.53 -8.49
CA LEU A 158 -1.44 11.21 -7.52
C LEU A 158 -2.20 12.34 -6.85
N ALA A 159 -2.08 12.44 -5.53
CA ALA A 159 -2.66 13.53 -4.77
C ALA A 159 -1.71 14.73 -4.77
N ASP A 160 -2.21 15.92 -5.08
CA ASP A 160 -1.43 17.15 -4.91
C ASP A 160 -1.28 17.51 -3.42
N GLY A 161 -0.30 18.37 -3.11
CA GLY A 161 -0.08 18.91 -1.76
C GLY A 161 0.96 18.14 -0.92
N PRO A 162 1.14 18.52 0.35
CA PRO A 162 2.20 17.97 1.18
C PRO A 162 1.98 16.48 1.45
N PRO A 163 3.05 15.67 1.47
CA PRO A 163 2.97 14.25 1.78
C PRO A 163 2.55 14.03 3.24
N VAL A 164 1.85 12.93 3.49
CA VAL A 164 1.57 12.46 4.86
C VAL A 164 2.80 11.71 5.37
N GLY A 165 3.30 12.09 6.55
CA GLY A 165 4.48 11.45 7.15
C GLY A 165 4.25 9.97 7.47
N LYS A 166 5.31 9.15 7.40
CA LYS A 166 5.24 7.69 7.67
C LYS A 166 4.71 7.34 9.06
N PHE A 167 4.97 8.20 10.04
CA PHE A 167 4.53 8.04 11.43
C PHE A 167 3.48 9.08 11.83
N GLU A 168 2.81 9.69 10.85
CA GLU A 168 1.79 10.71 11.10
C GLU A 168 0.63 10.14 11.92
N ARG A 169 0.20 10.89 12.93
CA ARG A 169 -0.90 10.54 13.84
C ARG A 169 -1.88 11.69 14.02
N ASP A 170 -1.54 12.89 13.59
CA ASP A 170 -2.43 14.03 13.60
C ASP A 170 -3.62 13.78 12.67
N ARG A 171 -4.81 13.71 13.28
CA ARG A 171 -6.05 13.44 12.56
C ARG A 171 -6.30 14.45 11.44
N ARG A 172 -5.98 15.73 11.63
CA ARG A 172 -6.25 16.77 10.62
C ARG A 172 -5.39 16.54 9.39
N GLN A 173 -4.11 16.20 9.58
CA GLN A 173 -3.22 15.85 8.48
C GLN A 173 -3.64 14.56 7.75
N LEU A 174 -4.02 13.52 8.50
CA LEU A 174 -4.52 12.26 7.92
C LEU A 174 -5.80 12.46 7.09
N VAL A 175 -6.78 13.19 7.64
CA VAL A 175 -8.03 13.51 6.94
C VAL A 175 -7.77 14.39 5.72
N ALA A 176 -6.90 15.40 5.84
CA ALA A 176 -6.54 16.24 4.72
C ALA A 176 -5.87 15.43 3.60
N GLY A 177 -4.96 14.52 3.93
CA GLY A 177 -4.35 13.60 2.96
C GLY A 177 -5.38 12.71 2.26
N ALA A 178 -6.29 12.09 3.02
CA ALA A 178 -7.36 11.26 2.47
C ALA A 178 -8.29 12.05 1.53
N SER A 179 -8.70 13.26 1.92
CA SER A 179 -9.52 14.14 1.07
C SER A 179 -8.81 14.52 -0.22
N ARG A 180 -7.50 14.78 -0.19
CA ARG A 180 -6.70 15.07 -1.40
C ARG A 180 -6.63 13.87 -2.33
N GLY A 181 -6.39 12.67 -1.80
CA GLY A 181 -6.43 11.43 -2.58
C GLY A 181 -7.78 11.17 -3.24
N MET A 182 -8.88 11.37 -2.50
CA MET A 182 -10.24 11.24 -3.05
C MET A 182 -10.52 12.25 -4.16
N ALA A 183 -10.14 13.51 -3.96
CA ALA A 183 -10.31 14.55 -4.98
C ALA A 183 -9.51 14.23 -6.25
N ALA A 184 -8.28 13.73 -6.12
CA ALA A 184 -7.46 13.31 -7.25
C ALA A 184 -8.09 12.15 -8.02
N ALA A 185 -8.55 11.10 -7.32
CA ALA A 185 -9.23 9.98 -7.96
C ALA A 185 -10.50 10.41 -8.71
N LEU A 186 -11.32 11.28 -8.11
CA LEU A 186 -12.53 11.79 -8.76
C LEU A 186 -12.23 12.64 -9.99
N ALA A 187 -11.17 13.46 -9.95
CA ALA A 187 -10.78 14.30 -11.08
C ALA A 187 -10.33 13.48 -12.30
N GLU A 188 -9.70 12.32 -12.08
CA GLU A 188 -9.27 11.41 -13.15
C GLU A 188 -10.43 10.54 -13.68
N LEU A 189 -11.37 10.15 -12.81
CA LEU A 189 -12.44 9.19 -13.17
C LEU A 189 -13.74 9.85 -13.64
N ALA A 190 -13.96 11.13 -13.35
CA ALA A 190 -15.21 11.81 -13.67
C ALA A 190 -14.98 13.28 -14.07
N PRO A 191 -15.74 13.82 -15.05
CA PRO A 191 -15.61 15.21 -15.47
C PRO A 191 -16.06 16.17 -14.36
N GLY A 192 -15.19 17.09 -13.93
CA GLY A 192 -15.54 18.15 -12.98
C GLY A 192 -14.43 18.53 -12.00
N ARG A 193 -14.63 19.61 -11.23
CA ARG A 193 -13.78 19.96 -10.07
C ARG A 193 -14.50 19.55 -8.78
N TYR A 194 -13.86 18.68 -8.00
CA TYR A 194 -14.44 18.13 -6.77
C TYR A 194 -13.80 18.75 -5.53
N VAL A 195 -14.63 19.21 -4.58
CA VAL A 195 -14.18 19.62 -3.24
C VAL A 195 -14.76 18.64 -2.24
N VAL A 196 -13.92 17.75 -1.72
CA VAL A 196 -14.32 16.74 -0.74
C VAL A 196 -14.29 17.36 0.66
N ARG A 197 -15.48 17.67 1.21
CA ARG A 197 -15.59 18.39 2.50
C ARG A 197 -15.47 17.50 3.73
N GLU A 198 -15.69 16.19 3.62
CA GLU A 198 -15.38 15.23 4.69
C GLU A 198 -15.29 13.80 4.13
N THR A 199 -14.16 13.12 4.31
CA THR A 199 -13.93 11.74 3.83
C THR A 199 -14.34 10.67 4.85
N LEU A 200 -14.57 11.05 6.10
CA LEU A 200 -14.84 10.11 7.19
C LEU A 200 -16.30 10.22 7.63
N ALA A 201 -17.16 9.39 7.02
CA ALA A 201 -18.35 8.96 7.72
C ALA A 201 -17.95 8.31 9.05
N ALA A 202 -18.48 8.80 10.16
CA ALA A 202 -18.45 8.07 11.42
C ALA A 202 -19.32 6.81 11.24
N PHE A 203 -18.92 5.69 11.84
CA PHE A 203 -19.69 4.46 11.83
C PHE A 203 -19.91 4.02 13.28
N GLY A 204 -21.12 3.56 13.59
CA GLY A 204 -21.49 3.07 14.90
C GLY A 204 -20.78 1.75 15.22
N PRO A 205 -20.88 1.25 16.46
CA PRO A 205 -20.38 -0.08 16.84
C PRO A 205 -20.96 -1.23 16.00
N ASP A 206 -22.09 -0.98 15.33
CA ASP A 206 -22.82 -1.84 14.41
C ASP A 206 -22.38 -1.72 12.93
N GLY A 207 -21.41 -0.85 12.64
CA GLY A 207 -20.93 -0.62 11.27
C GLY A 207 -21.88 0.20 10.40
N HIS A 208 -22.92 0.82 10.96
CA HIS A 208 -23.80 1.73 10.22
C HIS A 208 -23.29 3.16 10.24
N ARG A 209 -23.50 3.89 9.14
CA ARG A 209 -23.06 5.29 8.98
C ARG A 209 -23.78 6.18 10.00
N VAL A 210 -23.02 6.81 10.87
CA VAL A 210 -23.47 7.87 11.77
C VAL A 210 -23.53 9.16 10.96
N VAL A 211 -24.73 9.71 10.85
CA VAL A 211 -24.94 11.06 10.32
C VAL A 211 -24.70 12.03 11.47
N VAL A 212 -23.55 12.72 11.44
CA VAL A 212 -23.33 13.86 12.34
C VAL A 212 -24.11 15.03 11.74
N ARG A 213 -25.15 15.47 12.44
CA ARG A 213 -25.84 16.74 12.12
C ARG A 213 -25.13 17.85 12.89
N ASP A 214 -24.85 18.96 12.21
CA ASP A 214 -24.26 20.17 12.79
C ASP A 214 -25.10 20.74 13.94
#